data_AF-A0A7W6TQD0-F1
#
_entry.id   AF-A0A7W6TQD0-F1
#
_cell.length_a   1.000
_cell.length_b   1.000
_cell.length_c   1.000
_cell.angle_alpha   90.00
_cell.angle_beta   90.00
_cell.angle_gamma   90.00
#
_symmetry.space_group_name_H-M   'P 1'
#
loop_
_entity.id
_entity.type
_entity.pdbx_description
1 polymer ?
#
loop_
_entity_poly.entity_id
_entity_poly.type
_entity_poly.pdbx_seq_one_letter_code
_entity_poly.pdbx_strand_id
1 'polypeptide(L)'
;MMLTNYWPQAAAVNACIKNEAETADISVLLAVHQPSPLVQRNAGTNLETLATEKDLLDAFLTNDVPGGALIVPITGPSGVGKSHIIRWLDAQLHRSPKSKQLHIIRIPKSASLRTVVELILAPLANDPRYAKPSADLNRAVAEVNVKDAVITFRAHLENALSARRERMIAELREHPNRTHLKALIGHAEKLPRLFSDAALDQHFITNVLTRIVARAIGGRSESDDETLSQFAAEDLMLPREIDLNQAARQVREYYQVQIAIAPAERLKPIVDP
;
A
#
# COMPACT_ATOMS: atom_id res chain seq x y z
N MET A 1 37.57 33.24 -3.04
CA MET A 1 36.79 32.07 -2.57
C MET A 1 35.78 31.74 -3.66
N MET A 2 35.80 30.53 -4.23
CA MET A 2 34.97 30.16 -5.39
C MET A 2 33.60 29.62 -4.93
N LEU A 3 32.50 30.08 -5.54
CA LEU A 3 31.14 29.62 -5.24
C LEU A 3 30.94 28.10 -5.41
N THR A 4 31.76 27.47 -6.26
CA THR A 4 31.74 26.02 -6.51
C THR A 4 32.00 25.19 -5.26
N ASN A 5 32.68 25.74 -4.25
CA ASN A 5 32.93 25.05 -2.99
C ASN A 5 31.68 24.97 -2.08
N TYR A 6 30.63 25.73 -2.39
CA TYR A 6 29.36 25.76 -1.66
C TYR A 6 28.22 25.06 -2.42
N TRP A 7 28.47 24.62 -3.66
CA TRP A 7 27.45 23.91 -4.42
C TRP A 7 27.34 22.47 -3.89
N PRO A 8 26.14 21.99 -3.52
CA PRO A 8 25.99 20.68 -2.94
C PRO A 8 26.32 19.58 -3.97
N GLN A 9 27.00 18.54 -3.51
CA GLN A 9 27.23 17.35 -4.34
C GLN A 9 25.92 16.61 -4.59
N ALA A 10 25.79 15.94 -5.74
CA ALA A 10 24.58 15.21 -6.11
C ALA A 10 24.12 14.21 -5.03
N ALA A 11 25.05 13.54 -4.34
CA ALA A 11 24.74 12.66 -3.22
C ALA A 11 24.08 13.41 -2.04
N ALA A 12 24.57 14.59 -1.70
CA ALA A 12 24.01 15.43 -0.64
C ALA A 12 22.64 16.01 -1.03
N VAL A 13 22.46 16.38 -2.30
CA VAL A 13 21.15 16.80 -2.83
C VAL A 13 20.14 15.67 -2.73
N ASN A 14 20.50 14.48 -3.22
CA ASN A 14 19.61 13.30 -3.20
C ASN A 14 19.29 12.83 -1.78
N ALA A 15 20.21 12.99 -0.82
CA ALA A 15 19.93 12.70 0.59
C ALA A 15 18.88 13.66 1.21
N CYS A 16 18.76 14.88 0.68
CA CYS A 16 17.81 15.89 1.16
C CYS A 16 16.46 15.85 0.44
N ILE A 17 16.40 15.30 -0.79
CA ILE A 17 15.16 15.14 -1.54
C ILE A 17 14.45 13.90 -1.00
N LYS A 18 13.42 14.13 -0.18
CA LYS A 18 12.59 13.04 0.31
C LYS A 18 11.65 12.57 -0.80
N ASN A 19 11.64 11.27 -1.07
CA ASN A 19 10.81 10.66 -2.11
C ASN A 19 9.30 10.69 -1.77
N GLU A 20 8.97 10.93 -0.50
CA GLU A 20 7.60 10.90 -0.03
C GLU A 20 7.12 12.26 0.43
N ALA A 21 5.99 12.68 -0.12
CA ALA A 21 5.32 13.90 0.32
C ALA A 21 5.00 13.87 1.82
N GLU A 22 4.83 12.71 2.48
CA GLU A 22 4.47 12.61 3.90
C GLU A 22 5.61 12.96 4.88
N THR A 23 6.86 12.89 4.44
CA THR A 23 8.04 12.95 5.31
C THR A 23 8.55 14.37 5.60
N ALA A 24 8.13 15.37 4.83
CA ALA A 24 8.50 16.77 5.07
C ALA A 24 7.72 17.33 6.26
N ASP A 25 8.35 18.15 7.12
CA ASP A 25 7.62 18.87 8.16
C ASP A 25 6.49 19.74 7.55
N ILE A 26 5.39 19.91 8.28
CA ILE A 26 4.25 20.69 7.80
C ILE A 26 4.59 22.15 7.49
N SER A 27 5.54 22.73 8.23
CA SER A 27 6.01 24.10 8.00
C SER A 27 6.80 24.19 6.69
N VAL A 28 7.64 23.18 6.41
CA VAL A 28 8.37 23.07 5.14
C VAL A 28 7.40 22.87 4.00
N LEU A 29 6.45 21.93 4.15
CA LEU A 29 5.39 21.67 3.17
C LEU A 29 4.69 22.97 2.76
N LEU A 30 4.23 23.75 3.73
CA LEU A 30 3.52 25.01 3.48
C LEU A 30 4.42 26.10 2.88
N ALA A 31 5.70 26.15 3.25
CA ALA A 31 6.64 27.14 2.73
C ALA A 31 7.00 26.92 1.25
N VAL A 32 7.07 25.66 0.81
CA VAL A 32 7.42 25.31 -0.58
C VAL A 32 6.22 24.95 -1.46
N HIS A 33 5.01 24.94 -0.89
CA HIS A 33 3.82 24.49 -1.61
C HIS A 33 3.47 25.43 -2.77
N GLN A 34 3.25 24.82 -3.93
CA GLN A 34 2.72 25.47 -5.12
C GLN A 34 1.31 24.93 -5.39
N PRO A 35 0.32 25.81 -5.62
CA PRO A 35 -1.05 25.38 -5.90
C PRO A 35 -1.12 24.47 -7.12
N SER A 36 -1.81 23.34 -6.95
CA SER A 36 -2.04 22.37 -8.03
C SER A 36 -3.34 22.70 -8.77
N PRO A 37 -3.38 22.56 -10.11
CA PRO A 37 -4.62 22.69 -10.85
C PRO A 37 -5.56 21.53 -10.49
N LEU A 38 -6.81 21.85 -10.12
CA LEU A 38 -7.83 20.86 -9.82
C LEU A 38 -8.98 20.95 -10.81
N VAL A 39 -9.61 19.80 -11.06
CA VAL A 39 -10.88 19.68 -11.78
C VAL A 39 -11.85 18.96 -10.86
N GLN A 40 -12.99 19.58 -10.59
CA GLN A 40 -14.06 18.96 -9.84
C GLN A 40 -15.03 18.29 -10.83
N ARG A 41 -15.35 17.02 -10.57
CA ARG A 41 -16.37 16.28 -11.31
C ARG A 41 -17.56 16.00 -10.41
N ASN A 42 -18.75 16.41 -10.84
CA ASN A 42 -19.97 16.06 -10.12
C ASN A 42 -20.30 14.57 -10.29
N ALA A 43 -20.52 13.84 -9.19
CA ALA A 43 -20.75 12.41 -9.22
C ALA A 43 -22.06 11.99 -9.93
N GLY A 44 -23.08 12.85 -9.94
CA GLY A 44 -24.37 12.56 -10.58
C GLY A 44 -24.43 12.96 -12.05
N THR A 45 -23.84 14.10 -12.40
CA THR A 45 -23.94 14.66 -13.76
C THR A 45 -22.70 14.45 -14.62
N ASN A 46 -21.58 14.01 -14.03
CA ASN A 46 -20.25 13.94 -14.66
C ASN A 46 -19.75 15.27 -15.23
N LEU A 47 -20.39 16.39 -14.88
CA LEU A 47 -19.94 17.72 -15.30
C LEU A 47 -18.61 18.03 -14.62
N GLU A 48 -17.63 18.43 -15.44
CA GLU A 48 -16.31 18.87 -14.98
C GLU A 48 -16.21 20.40 -14.97
N THR A 49 -15.70 20.94 -13.87
CA THR A 49 -15.43 22.36 -13.71
C THR A 49 -14.04 22.56 -13.15
N LEU A 50 -13.37 23.65 -13.55
CA LEU A 50 -12.13 24.05 -12.91
C LEU A 50 -12.39 24.33 -11.43
N ALA A 51 -11.49 23.85 -10.59
CA ALA A 51 -11.53 24.03 -9.15
C ALA A 51 -10.17 24.47 -8.62
N THR A 52 -10.19 25.13 -7.48
CA THR A 52 -9.00 25.53 -6.74
C THR A 52 -8.89 24.73 -5.46
N GLU A 53 -7.70 24.70 -4.87
CA GLU A 53 -7.50 24.11 -3.54
C GLU A 53 -8.33 24.83 -2.47
N LYS A 54 -8.61 26.13 -2.66
CA LYS A 54 -9.54 26.88 -1.81
C LYS A 54 -10.96 26.33 -1.91
N ASP A 55 -11.45 26.00 -3.10
CA ASP A 55 -12.78 25.40 -3.27
C ASP A 55 -12.87 24.04 -2.55
N LEU A 56 -11.79 23.24 -2.61
CA LEU A 56 -11.69 21.99 -1.85
C LEU A 56 -11.73 22.26 -0.33
N LEU A 57 -10.96 23.22 0.17
CA LEU A 57 -10.97 23.58 1.59
C LEU A 57 -12.35 24.08 2.05
N ASP A 58 -12.95 24.97 1.28
CA ASP A 58 -14.26 25.56 1.58
C ASP A 58 -15.35 24.48 1.61
N ALA A 59 -15.26 23.47 0.73
CA ALA A 59 -16.17 22.32 0.75
C ALA A 59 -16.09 21.52 2.07
N PHE A 60 -14.91 21.38 2.67
CA PHE A 60 -14.75 20.71 3.98
C PHE A 60 -15.08 21.61 5.17
N LEU A 61 -15.05 22.93 4.99
CA LEU A 61 -15.40 23.90 6.03
C LEU A 61 -16.88 24.32 5.98
N THR A 62 -17.65 23.86 5.00
CA THR A 62 -19.09 24.18 4.91
C THR A 62 -19.87 23.61 6.10
N ASN A 63 -20.91 24.32 6.52
CA ASN A 63 -21.92 23.76 7.44
C ASN A 63 -23.07 23.09 6.67
N ASP A 64 -23.14 23.31 5.36
CA ASP A 64 -24.19 22.79 4.51
C ASP A 64 -23.82 21.40 3.99
N VAL A 65 -24.23 20.37 4.74
CA VAL A 65 -24.03 18.96 4.39
C VAL A 65 -25.39 18.26 4.41
N PRO A 66 -26.25 18.45 3.38
CA PRO A 66 -27.64 17.98 3.40
C PRO A 66 -27.79 16.46 3.57
N GLY A 67 -26.83 15.70 3.04
CA GLY A 67 -26.80 14.24 3.16
C GLY A 67 -26.23 13.73 4.48
N GLY A 68 -25.89 14.61 5.43
CA GLY A 68 -25.22 14.26 6.69
C GLY A 68 -23.76 13.84 6.57
N ALA A 69 -23.28 13.59 5.35
CA ALA A 69 -21.88 13.29 5.05
C ALA A 69 -21.46 13.93 3.72
N LEU A 70 -20.19 14.33 3.64
CA LEU A 70 -19.52 14.78 2.42
C LEU A 70 -18.37 13.81 2.11
N ILE A 71 -18.33 13.29 0.89
CA ILE A 71 -17.26 12.42 0.40
C ILE A 71 -16.68 13.08 -0.86
N VAL A 72 -15.39 13.39 -0.83
CA VAL A 72 -14.68 14.02 -1.95
C VAL A 72 -13.49 13.13 -2.37
N PRO A 73 -13.67 12.27 -3.39
CA PRO A 73 -12.57 11.46 -3.91
C PRO A 73 -11.53 12.32 -4.64
N ILE A 74 -10.26 12.22 -4.25
CA ILE A 74 -9.15 12.84 -5.00
C ILE A 74 -8.51 11.79 -5.89
N THR A 75 -8.71 11.90 -7.20
CA THR A 75 -8.28 10.92 -8.20
C THR A 75 -7.21 11.48 -9.12
N GLY A 76 -6.34 10.61 -9.64
CA GLY A 76 -5.31 10.97 -10.62
C GLY A 76 -4.18 9.93 -10.67
N PRO A 77 -3.31 9.98 -11.71
CA PRO A 77 -2.19 9.06 -11.86
C PRO A 77 -1.21 9.06 -10.66
N SER A 78 -0.34 8.06 -10.56
CA SER A 78 0.71 8.07 -9.53
C SER A 78 1.66 9.27 -9.72
N GLY A 79 2.17 9.83 -8.62
CA GLY A 79 3.14 10.93 -8.65
C GLY A 79 2.59 12.35 -8.91
N VAL A 80 1.30 12.52 -9.24
CA VAL A 80 0.72 13.85 -9.57
C VAL A 80 0.43 14.77 -8.37
N GLY A 81 0.89 14.41 -7.16
CA GLY A 81 0.71 15.26 -5.96
C GLY A 81 -0.57 15.01 -5.15
N LYS A 82 -1.30 13.90 -5.36
CA LYS A 82 -2.53 13.61 -4.58
C LYS A 82 -2.31 13.64 -3.06
N SER A 83 -1.28 12.94 -2.58
CA SER A 83 -0.93 12.94 -1.15
C SER A 83 -0.51 14.33 -0.68
N HIS A 84 0.14 15.12 -1.53
CA HIS A 84 0.50 16.52 -1.23
C HIS A 84 -0.75 17.37 -0.97
N ILE A 85 -1.78 17.26 -1.83
CA ILE A 85 -3.06 17.96 -1.66
C ILE A 85 -3.73 17.57 -0.33
N ILE A 86 -3.74 16.28 0.03
CA ILE A 86 -4.31 15.84 1.31
C ILE A 86 -3.56 16.42 2.50
N ARG A 87 -2.21 16.47 2.46
CA ARG A 87 -1.42 17.10 3.53
C ARG A 87 -1.63 18.61 3.61
N TRP A 88 -1.74 19.27 2.47
CA TRP A 88 -2.08 20.69 2.41
C TRP A 88 -3.45 20.94 3.04
N LEU A 89 -4.47 20.15 2.67
CA LEU A 89 -5.82 20.27 3.21
C LEU A 89 -5.83 20.06 4.73
N ASP A 90 -5.16 19.02 5.22
CA ASP A 90 -4.99 18.75 6.65
C ASP A 90 -4.38 19.96 7.39
N ALA A 91 -3.31 20.54 6.84
CA ALA A 91 -2.66 21.73 7.40
C ALA A 91 -3.63 22.93 7.47
N GLN A 92 -4.39 23.16 6.41
CA GLN A 92 -5.30 24.30 6.30
C GLN A 92 -6.54 24.13 7.18
N LEU A 93 -7.06 22.91 7.32
CA LEU A 93 -8.15 22.60 8.24
C LEU A 93 -7.74 22.90 9.69
N HIS A 94 -6.54 22.47 10.10
CA HIS A 94 -6.03 22.73 11.46
C HIS A 94 -5.79 24.22 11.74
N ARG A 95 -5.40 25.00 10.73
CA ARG A 95 -5.22 26.46 10.81
C ARG A 95 -6.54 27.24 10.74
N SER A 96 -7.63 26.61 10.35
CA SER A 96 -8.93 27.28 10.25
C SER A 96 -9.50 27.61 11.63
N PRO A 97 -10.26 28.71 11.78
CA PRO A 97 -10.97 28.98 13.03
C PRO A 97 -11.95 27.87 13.45
N LYS A 98 -12.50 27.13 12.48
CA LYS A 98 -13.40 26.00 12.70
C LYS A 98 -12.69 24.76 13.23
N SER A 99 -11.37 24.67 13.17
CA SER A 99 -10.57 23.57 13.74
C SER A 99 -11.00 23.22 15.17
N LYS A 100 -11.34 24.22 16.00
CA LYS A 100 -11.82 24.04 17.38
C LYS A 100 -13.17 23.30 17.50
N GLN A 101 -13.94 23.26 16.43
CA GLN A 101 -15.26 22.61 16.34
C GLN A 101 -15.21 21.32 15.52
N LEU A 102 -14.05 21.01 14.93
CA LEU A 102 -13.85 19.85 14.09
C LEU A 102 -12.98 18.84 14.82
N HIS A 103 -13.27 17.56 14.59
CA HIS A 103 -12.36 16.50 14.95
C HIS A 103 -11.68 16.00 13.69
N ILE A 104 -10.42 16.36 13.49
CA ILE A 104 -9.68 16.11 12.25
C ILE A 104 -8.73 14.93 12.48
N ILE A 105 -8.94 13.85 11.71
CA ILE A 105 -8.09 12.67 11.74
C ILE A 105 -7.49 12.48 10.35
N ARG A 106 -6.19 12.73 10.20
CA ARG A 106 -5.47 12.37 8.99
C ARG A 106 -5.02 10.91 9.08
N ILE A 107 -5.46 10.12 8.10
CA ILE A 107 -5.01 8.73 7.95
C ILE A 107 -3.80 8.69 7.01
N PRO A 108 -2.62 8.23 7.48
CA PRO A 108 -1.45 8.03 6.63
C PRO A 108 -1.72 7.00 5.52
N LYS A 109 -1.09 7.15 4.35
CA LYS A 109 -1.22 6.21 3.21
C LYS A 109 -0.98 4.75 3.61
N SER A 110 -0.13 4.55 4.61
CA SER A 110 0.42 3.27 5.02
C SER A 110 -0.15 2.74 6.35
N ALA A 111 -1.17 3.40 6.88
CA ALA A 111 -1.86 2.94 8.08
C ALA A 111 -2.54 1.59 7.84
N SER A 112 -2.35 0.65 8.76
CA SER A 112 -3.15 -0.58 8.78
C SER A 112 -4.59 -0.25 9.19
N LEU A 113 -5.56 -1.12 8.89
CA LEU A 113 -6.94 -0.95 9.36
C LEU A 113 -6.99 -0.81 10.90
N ARG A 114 -6.15 -1.55 11.62
CA ARG A 114 -5.96 -1.40 13.07
C ARG A 114 -5.60 0.04 13.40
N THR A 115 -4.52 0.57 12.82
CA THR A 115 -4.05 1.93 13.05
C THR A 115 -5.12 2.96 12.72
N VAL A 116 -5.91 2.75 11.67
CA VAL A 116 -7.04 3.62 11.33
C VAL A 116 -8.08 3.64 12.44
N VAL A 117 -8.50 2.48 12.95
CA VAL A 117 -9.48 2.41 14.05
C VAL A 117 -8.89 3.00 15.33
N GLU A 118 -7.62 2.74 15.65
CA GLU A 118 -6.92 3.35 16.78
C GLU A 118 -6.89 4.89 16.67
N LEU A 119 -6.60 5.44 15.50
CA LEU A 119 -6.64 6.90 15.25
C LEU A 119 -8.05 7.47 15.42
N ILE A 120 -9.09 6.73 15.03
CA ILE A 120 -10.50 7.13 15.23
C ILE A 120 -10.89 7.13 16.71
N LEU A 121 -10.38 6.17 17.50
CA LEU A 121 -10.73 6.00 18.90
C LEU A 121 -9.85 6.80 19.87
N ALA A 122 -8.61 7.14 19.50
CA ALA A 122 -7.67 7.89 20.35
C ALA A 122 -8.25 9.17 21.00
N PRO A 123 -9.02 10.01 20.29
CA PRO A 123 -9.65 11.21 20.87
C PRO A 123 -10.74 10.87 21.92
N LEU A 124 -11.27 9.66 21.86
CA LEU A 124 -12.36 9.16 22.70
C LEU A 124 -11.85 8.29 23.85
N ALA A 125 -10.53 8.13 24.00
CA ALA A 125 -9.92 7.21 24.96
C ALA A 125 -10.33 7.48 26.42
N ASN A 126 -10.62 8.73 26.76
CA ASN A 126 -11.02 9.15 28.11
C ASN A 126 -12.56 9.13 28.32
N ASP A 127 -13.35 8.79 27.29
CA ASP A 127 -14.80 8.72 27.40
C ASP A 127 -15.21 7.28 27.79
N PRO A 128 -15.81 7.07 28.98
CA PRO A 128 -16.21 5.74 29.45
C PRO A 128 -17.14 4.99 28.49
N ARG A 129 -17.91 5.69 27.64
CA ARG A 129 -18.80 5.08 26.64
C ARG A 129 -18.02 4.29 25.57
N TYR A 130 -16.78 4.66 25.32
CA TYR A 130 -15.90 4.06 24.30
C TYR A 130 -14.85 3.11 24.88
N ALA A 131 -14.84 2.90 26.21
CA ALA A 131 -13.94 1.97 26.87
C ALA A 131 -14.11 0.53 26.38
N LYS A 132 -15.36 0.07 26.19
CA LYS A 132 -15.65 -1.27 25.68
C LYS A 132 -15.21 -1.45 24.22
N PRO A 133 -15.61 -0.60 23.25
CA PRO A 133 -15.10 -0.67 21.88
C PRO A 133 -13.57 -0.68 21.78
N SER A 134 -12.90 0.14 22.58
CA SER A 134 -11.43 0.19 22.62
C SER A 134 -10.83 -1.11 23.17
N ALA A 135 -11.42 -1.68 24.22
CA ALA A 135 -11.00 -2.96 24.78
C ALA A 135 -11.25 -4.14 23.82
N ASP A 136 -12.38 -4.14 23.13
CA ASP A 136 -12.75 -5.17 22.15
C ASP A 136 -11.82 -5.10 20.92
N LEU A 137 -11.45 -3.91 20.44
CA LEU A 137 -10.43 -3.74 19.39
C LEU A 137 -9.08 -4.28 19.85
N ASN A 138 -8.61 -3.88 21.04
CA ASN A 138 -7.33 -4.35 21.58
C ASN A 138 -7.31 -5.87 21.75
N ARG A 139 -8.43 -6.47 22.19
CA ARG A 139 -8.57 -7.92 22.31
C ARG A 139 -8.52 -8.60 20.95
N ALA A 140 -9.35 -8.16 20.00
CA ALA A 140 -9.43 -8.74 18.66
C ALA A 140 -8.06 -8.72 17.96
N VAL A 141 -7.26 -7.69 18.22
CA VAL A 141 -5.91 -7.55 17.67
C VAL A 141 -4.88 -8.42 18.42
N ALA A 142 -4.95 -8.48 19.75
CA ALA A 142 -4.08 -9.33 20.56
C ALA A 142 -4.31 -10.83 20.30
N GLU A 143 -5.53 -11.20 19.89
CA GLU A 143 -5.91 -12.55 19.49
C GLU A 143 -5.41 -12.94 18.10
N VAL A 144 -4.89 -12.00 17.28
CA VAL A 144 -4.31 -12.33 15.97
C VAL A 144 -2.96 -13.02 16.17
N ASN A 145 -3.01 -14.35 16.21
CA ASN A 145 -1.82 -15.18 16.14
C ASN A 145 -1.20 -15.06 14.75
N VAL A 146 -0.01 -14.45 14.66
CA VAL A 146 0.73 -14.27 13.39
C VAL A 146 0.91 -15.59 12.65
N LYS A 147 1.11 -16.71 13.36
CA LYS A 147 1.25 -18.03 12.72
C LYS A 147 -0.04 -18.45 12.02
N ASP A 148 -1.18 -18.30 12.67
CA ASP A 148 -2.49 -18.62 12.09
C ASP A 148 -2.79 -17.68 10.92
N ALA A 149 -2.50 -16.38 11.08
CA ALA A 149 -2.65 -15.40 10.01
C ALA A 149 -1.79 -15.71 8.78
N VAL A 150 -0.57 -16.25 8.94
CA VAL A 150 0.28 -16.69 7.83
C VAL A 150 -0.32 -17.90 7.11
N ILE A 151 -0.86 -18.86 7.86
CA ILE A 151 -1.54 -20.03 7.28
C ILE A 151 -2.76 -19.57 6.47
N THR A 152 -3.59 -18.70 7.05
CA THR A 152 -4.78 -18.13 6.39
C THR A 152 -4.39 -17.30 5.17
N PHE A 153 -3.33 -16.49 5.26
CA PHE A 153 -2.82 -15.69 4.14
C PHE A 153 -2.38 -16.58 2.98
N ARG A 154 -1.63 -17.67 3.24
CA ARG A 154 -1.21 -18.63 2.20
C ARG A 154 -2.41 -19.25 1.50
N ALA A 155 -3.44 -19.66 2.26
CA ALA A 155 -4.66 -20.22 1.69
C ALA A 155 -5.42 -19.20 0.82
N HIS A 156 -5.53 -17.95 1.27
CA HIS A 156 -6.13 -16.89 0.46
C HIS A 156 -5.32 -16.56 -0.80
N LEU A 157 -3.99 -16.59 -0.71
CA LEU A 157 -3.11 -16.38 -1.86
C LEU A 157 -3.32 -17.46 -2.92
N GLU A 158 -3.41 -18.72 -2.49
CA GLU A 158 -3.72 -19.85 -3.38
C GLU A 158 -5.09 -19.68 -4.07
N ASN A 159 -6.14 -19.36 -3.29
CA ASN A 159 -7.47 -19.10 -3.83
C ASN A 159 -7.49 -17.94 -4.82
N ALA A 160 -6.79 -16.84 -4.50
CA ALA A 160 -6.70 -15.66 -5.36
C ALA A 160 -5.96 -15.96 -6.67
N LEU A 161 -4.88 -16.75 -6.62
CA LEU A 161 -4.15 -17.20 -7.80
C LEU A 161 -5.00 -18.14 -8.66
N SER A 162 -5.76 -19.05 -8.05
CA SER A 162 -6.69 -19.92 -8.77
C SER A 162 -7.78 -19.12 -9.49
N ALA A 163 -8.43 -18.19 -8.79
CA ALA A 163 -9.45 -17.31 -9.39
C ALA A 163 -8.87 -16.41 -10.50
N ARG A 164 -7.62 -15.94 -10.35
CA ARG A 164 -6.94 -15.17 -11.40
C ARG A 164 -6.61 -16.05 -12.61
N ARG A 165 -6.19 -17.30 -12.39
CA ARG A 165 -5.94 -18.28 -13.45
C ARG A 165 -7.19 -18.54 -14.28
N GLU A 166 -8.34 -18.77 -13.64
CA GLU A 166 -9.61 -18.99 -14.32
C GLU A 166 -10.00 -17.82 -15.21
N ARG A 167 -9.87 -16.58 -14.70
CA ARG A 167 -10.10 -15.36 -15.49
C ARG A 167 -9.16 -15.26 -16.69
N MET A 168 -7.87 -15.52 -16.52
CA MET A 168 -6.90 -15.48 -17.63
C MET A 168 -7.17 -16.58 -18.66
N ILE A 169 -7.67 -17.76 -18.25
CA ILE A 169 -8.07 -18.82 -19.17
C ILE A 169 -9.28 -18.37 -20.01
N ALA A 170 -10.29 -17.76 -19.38
CA ALA A 170 -11.44 -17.23 -20.08
C ALA A 170 -11.03 -16.14 -21.09
N GLU A 171 -10.20 -15.20 -20.64
CA GLU A 171 -9.68 -14.11 -21.47
C GLU A 171 -8.84 -14.62 -22.65
N LEU A 172 -7.99 -15.63 -22.46
CA LEU A 172 -7.21 -16.23 -23.53
C LEU A 172 -8.09 -16.96 -24.56
N ARG A 173 -9.24 -17.52 -24.14
CA ARG A 173 -10.22 -18.13 -25.06
C ARG A 173 -10.91 -17.07 -25.92
N GLU A 174 -11.27 -15.95 -25.32
CA GLU A 174 -11.92 -14.81 -26.03
C GLU A 174 -10.93 -14.04 -26.90
N HIS A 175 -9.66 -13.96 -26.47
CA HIS A 175 -8.60 -13.22 -27.14
C HIS A 175 -7.34 -14.10 -27.33
N PRO A 176 -7.33 -15.02 -28.32
CA PRO A 176 -6.22 -15.95 -28.54
C PRO A 176 -4.87 -15.28 -28.87
N ASN A 177 -4.89 -14.01 -29.28
CA ASN A 177 -3.71 -13.19 -29.53
C ASN A 177 -2.98 -12.76 -28.25
N ARG A 178 -3.60 -12.84 -27.07
CA ARG A 178 -2.97 -12.53 -25.77
C ARG A 178 -2.06 -13.67 -25.28
N THR A 179 -1.10 -14.08 -26.10
CA THR A 179 -0.23 -15.24 -25.86
C THR A 179 0.59 -15.17 -24.57
N HIS A 180 0.89 -13.95 -24.08
CA HIS A 180 1.57 -13.72 -22.80
C HIS A 180 0.83 -14.33 -21.60
N LEU A 181 -0.51 -14.44 -21.66
CA LEU A 181 -1.32 -15.04 -20.59
C LEU A 181 -0.97 -16.50 -20.33
N LYS A 182 -0.44 -17.24 -21.31
CA LYS A 182 -0.05 -18.65 -21.14
C LYS A 182 0.99 -18.83 -20.04
N ALA A 183 1.97 -17.94 -19.98
CA ALA A 183 2.99 -17.97 -18.93
C ALA A 183 2.38 -17.65 -17.56
N LEU A 184 1.56 -16.59 -17.48
CA LEU A 184 0.90 -16.17 -16.25
C LEU A 184 -0.06 -17.24 -15.70
N ILE A 185 -0.79 -17.94 -16.56
CA ILE A 185 -1.64 -19.10 -16.20
C ILE A 185 -0.78 -20.20 -15.59
N GLY A 186 0.37 -20.50 -16.19
CA GLY A 186 1.32 -21.49 -15.68
C GLY A 186 1.88 -21.12 -14.31
N HIS A 187 2.24 -19.85 -14.11
CA HIS A 187 2.70 -19.35 -12.81
C HIS A 187 1.58 -19.41 -11.75
N ALA A 188 0.37 -18.97 -12.08
CA ALA A 188 -0.77 -18.99 -11.16
C ALA A 188 -1.12 -20.42 -10.70
N GLU A 189 -0.83 -21.43 -11.52
CA GLU A 189 -1.01 -22.85 -11.16
C GLU A 189 0.14 -23.41 -10.29
N LYS A 190 1.39 -23.06 -10.61
CA LYS A 190 2.57 -23.71 -10.03
C LYS A 190 3.13 -22.98 -8.81
N LEU A 191 2.96 -21.66 -8.74
CA LEU A 191 3.48 -20.84 -7.65
C LEU A 191 2.89 -21.22 -6.28
N PRO A 192 1.58 -21.53 -6.11
CA PRO A 192 1.06 -22.01 -4.83
C PRO A 192 1.77 -23.27 -4.33
N ARG A 193 2.11 -24.20 -5.26
CA ARG A 193 2.83 -25.45 -4.93
C ARG A 193 4.25 -25.19 -4.43
N LEU A 194 4.89 -24.11 -4.89
CA LEU A 194 6.19 -23.71 -4.37
C LEU A 194 6.10 -23.29 -2.89
N PHE A 195 5.04 -22.57 -2.51
CA PHE A 195 4.83 -22.08 -1.15
C PHE A 195 4.33 -23.15 -0.17
N SER A 196 3.80 -24.26 -0.68
CA SER A 196 3.26 -25.37 0.12
C SER A 196 4.08 -26.66 0.04
N ASP A 197 5.19 -26.67 -0.72
CA ASP A 197 6.08 -27.83 -0.80
C ASP A 197 6.74 -28.11 0.55
N ALA A 198 6.73 -29.37 1.00
CA ALA A 198 7.20 -29.76 2.33
C ALA A 198 8.69 -29.47 2.59
N ALA A 199 9.52 -29.32 1.56
CA ALA A 199 10.93 -28.96 1.73
C ALA A 199 11.14 -27.43 1.78
N LEU A 200 10.16 -26.65 1.33
CA LEU A 200 10.29 -25.20 1.12
C LEU A 200 9.34 -24.36 1.97
N ASP A 201 8.25 -24.95 2.46
CA ASP A 201 7.16 -24.26 3.14
C ASP A 201 7.65 -23.48 4.36
N GLN A 202 8.52 -24.08 5.17
CA GLN A 202 9.08 -23.45 6.36
C GLN A 202 9.87 -22.20 6.01
N HIS A 203 10.61 -22.21 4.89
CA HIS A 203 11.35 -21.04 4.43
C HIS A 203 10.39 -19.91 4.04
N PHE A 204 9.40 -20.20 3.21
CA PHE A 204 8.43 -19.19 2.78
C PHE A 204 7.58 -18.66 3.93
N ILE A 205 7.11 -19.53 4.83
CA ILE A 205 6.39 -19.14 6.04
C ILE A 205 7.23 -18.17 6.86
N THR A 206 8.47 -18.55 7.19
CA THR A 206 9.28 -17.81 8.17
C THR A 206 9.84 -16.51 7.61
N ASN A 207 10.36 -16.54 6.38
CA ASN A 207 11.17 -15.44 5.84
C ASN A 207 10.38 -14.48 4.94
N VAL A 208 9.30 -14.97 4.31
CA VAL A 208 8.54 -14.20 3.32
C VAL A 208 7.16 -13.85 3.83
N LEU A 209 6.31 -14.87 4.08
CA LEU A 209 4.91 -14.66 4.43
C LEU A 209 4.75 -14.03 5.81
N THR A 210 5.56 -14.44 6.80
CA THR A 210 5.53 -13.82 8.14
C THR A 210 5.87 -12.33 8.06
N ARG A 211 6.86 -11.93 7.25
CA ARG A 211 7.21 -10.51 7.06
C ARG A 211 6.02 -9.72 6.52
N ILE A 212 5.40 -10.21 5.45
CA ILE A 212 4.26 -9.56 4.79
C ILE A 212 3.05 -9.47 5.74
N VAL A 213 2.74 -10.55 6.45
CA VAL A 213 1.59 -10.63 7.37
C VAL A 213 1.81 -9.80 8.63
N ALA A 214 2.96 -9.91 9.27
CA ALA A 214 3.30 -9.09 10.44
C ALA A 214 3.25 -7.60 10.08
N ARG A 215 3.69 -7.23 8.88
CA ARG A 215 3.58 -5.88 8.36
C ARG A 215 2.12 -5.45 8.17
N ALA A 216 1.29 -6.29 7.57
CA ALA A 216 -0.12 -5.98 7.37
C ALA A 216 -0.89 -5.79 8.70
N ILE A 217 -0.56 -6.59 9.73
CA ILE A 217 -1.16 -6.51 11.07
C ILE A 217 -0.65 -5.29 11.85
N GLY A 218 0.66 -5.04 11.82
CA GLY A 218 1.32 -4.00 12.61
C GLY A 218 1.25 -2.60 12.01
N GLY A 219 1.02 -2.47 10.70
CA GLY A 219 1.08 -1.19 9.99
C GLY A 219 2.51 -0.71 9.71
N ARG A 220 2.62 0.52 9.18
CA ARG A 220 3.90 1.16 8.81
C ARG A 220 4.44 2.09 9.88
N SER A 221 5.73 1.95 10.21
CA SER A 221 6.49 3.02 10.86
C SER A 221 7.15 3.93 9.82
N GLU A 222 7.42 5.19 10.17
CA GLU A 222 7.98 6.19 9.24
C GLU A 222 9.35 5.80 8.66
N SER A 223 10.08 4.88 9.30
CA SER A 223 11.40 4.40 8.84
C SER A 223 11.35 3.17 7.95
N ASP A 224 10.18 2.53 7.81
CA ASP A 224 10.09 1.23 7.15
C ASP A 224 9.91 1.36 5.63
N ASP A 225 10.60 0.49 4.91
CA ASP A 225 10.51 0.35 3.44
C ASP A 225 9.08 -0.05 3.00
N GLU A 226 8.59 0.58 1.93
CA GLU A 226 7.29 0.29 1.30
C GLU A 226 7.22 -1.15 0.76
N THR A 227 8.36 -1.78 0.47
CA THR A 227 8.42 -3.15 -0.08
C THR A 227 8.09 -4.24 0.95
N LEU A 228 8.13 -3.95 2.26
CA LEU A 228 7.97 -4.96 3.31
C LEU A 228 6.58 -5.61 3.34
N SER A 229 5.54 -4.91 2.88
CA SER A 229 4.17 -5.43 2.78
C SER A 229 3.88 -6.16 1.46
N GLN A 230 4.86 -6.24 0.57
CA GLN A 230 4.71 -6.81 -0.76
C GLN A 230 5.71 -7.96 -0.97
N PHE A 231 5.48 -8.73 -2.03
CA PHE A 231 6.50 -9.63 -2.54
C PHE A 231 7.52 -8.82 -3.33
N ALA A 232 8.80 -9.12 -3.10
CA ALA A 232 9.92 -8.68 -3.89
C ALA A 232 10.46 -9.85 -4.73
N ALA A 233 11.26 -9.55 -5.75
CA ALA A 233 11.85 -10.59 -6.62
C ALA A 233 12.71 -11.57 -5.80
N GLU A 234 13.41 -11.03 -4.81
CA GLU A 234 14.33 -11.73 -3.92
C GLU A 234 13.61 -12.75 -3.03
N ASP A 235 12.31 -12.56 -2.76
CA ASP A 235 11.52 -13.50 -1.96
C ASP A 235 11.31 -14.83 -2.66
N LEU A 236 11.42 -14.85 -3.98
CA LEU A 236 11.33 -16.06 -4.77
C LEU A 236 12.68 -16.75 -4.91
N MET A 237 13.78 -16.15 -4.45
CA MET A 237 15.12 -16.72 -4.57
C MET A 237 15.47 -17.52 -3.31
N LEU A 238 15.50 -18.85 -3.46
CA LEU A 238 15.88 -19.75 -2.39
C LEU A 238 17.36 -19.57 -2.00
N PRO A 239 17.66 -19.42 -0.70
CA PRO A 239 19.02 -19.45 -0.18
C PRO A 239 19.76 -20.75 -0.50
N ARG A 240 21.10 -20.72 -0.48
CA ARG A 240 21.95 -21.86 -0.84
C ARG A 240 21.82 -23.04 0.14
N GLU A 241 21.36 -22.77 1.34
CA GLU A 241 21.19 -23.72 2.43
C GLU A 241 19.96 -24.61 2.23
N ILE A 242 19.04 -24.23 1.35
CA ILE A 242 17.84 -25.02 1.06
C ILE A 242 18.18 -26.11 0.03
N ASP A 243 18.05 -27.36 0.46
CA ASP A 243 18.23 -28.51 -0.42
C ASP A 243 17.00 -28.72 -1.31
N LEU A 244 17.02 -28.07 -2.48
CA LEU A 244 15.97 -28.19 -3.49
C LEU A 244 15.76 -29.64 -3.97
N ASN A 245 16.69 -30.57 -3.72
CA ASN A 245 16.50 -31.96 -4.11
C ASN A 245 15.45 -32.69 -3.26
N GLN A 246 15.13 -32.16 -2.09
CA GLN A 246 14.07 -32.68 -1.22
C GLN A 246 12.68 -32.23 -1.64
N ALA A 247 12.59 -31.19 -2.48
CA ALA A 247 11.32 -30.70 -3.01
C ALA A 247 10.71 -31.69 -4.02
N ALA A 248 9.38 -31.66 -4.15
CA ALA A 248 8.69 -32.47 -5.14
C ALA A 248 9.22 -32.18 -6.55
N ARG A 249 9.33 -33.23 -7.38
CA ARG A 249 9.92 -33.14 -8.73
C ARG A 249 9.34 -31.98 -9.56
N GLN A 250 8.02 -31.81 -9.56
CA GLN A 250 7.34 -30.76 -10.33
C GLN A 250 7.67 -29.35 -9.80
N VAL A 251 7.86 -29.20 -8.49
CA VAL A 251 8.22 -27.92 -7.85
C VAL A 251 9.67 -27.56 -8.17
N ARG A 252 10.59 -28.53 -8.06
CA ARG A 252 11.99 -28.37 -8.43
C ARG A 252 12.14 -27.98 -9.91
N GLU A 253 11.48 -28.70 -10.81
CA GLU A 253 11.50 -28.41 -12.26
C GLU A 253 10.95 -26.99 -12.54
N TYR A 254 9.85 -26.62 -11.91
CA TYR A 254 9.29 -25.27 -12.04
C TYR A 254 10.27 -24.20 -11.56
N TYR A 255 10.83 -24.35 -10.36
CA TYR A 255 11.76 -23.40 -9.78
C TYR A 255 12.99 -23.19 -10.66
N GLN A 256 13.64 -24.28 -11.07
CA GLN A 256 14.87 -24.22 -11.86
C GLN A 256 14.65 -23.58 -13.23
N VAL A 257 13.56 -23.92 -13.91
CA VAL A 257 13.33 -23.48 -15.30
C VAL A 257 12.70 -22.09 -15.36
N GLN A 258 11.85 -21.73 -14.39
CA GLN A 258 11.01 -20.53 -14.47
C GLN A 258 11.39 -19.42 -13.50
N ILE A 259 12.07 -19.74 -12.39
CA ILE A 259 12.41 -18.75 -11.34
C ILE A 259 13.91 -18.50 -11.29
N ALA A 260 14.72 -19.54 -11.03
CA ALA A 260 16.15 -19.41 -10.78
C ALA A 260 16.94 -18.82 -11.97
N ILE A 261 16.47 -19.06 -13.20
CA ILE A 261 17.10 -18.60 -14.44
C ILE A 261 16.41 -17.34 -14.99
N ALA A 262 15.31 -16.88 -14.37
CA ALA A 262 14.61 -15.70 -14.84
C ALA A 262 15.51 -14.46 -14.70
N PRO A 263 15.67 -13.65 -15.76
CA PRO A 263 16.36 -12.37 -15.64
C PRO A 263 15.62 -11.51 -14.61
N ALA A 264 16.37 -10.76 -13.78
CA ALA A 264 15.82 -9.96 -12.67
C ALA A 264 14.66 -9.05 -13.11
N GLU A 265 14.65 -8.58 -14.36
CA GLU A 265 13.59 -7.79 -14.97
C GLU A 265 12.23 -8.50 -15.03
N ARG A 266 12.19 -9.83 -15.21
CA ARG A 266 10.95 -10.62 -15.25
C ARG A 266 10.38 -10.91 -13.87
N LEU A 267 11.17 -10.70 -12.81
CA LEU A 267 10.76 -10.88 -11.43
C LEU A 267 10.30 -9.57 -10.78
N LYS A 268 10.47 -8.43 -11.47
CA LYS A 268 9.97 -7.14 -10.99
C LYS A 268 8.45 -7.11 -11.01
N PRO A 269 7.80 -6.47 -10.02
CA PRO A 269 6.36 -6.28 -10.05
C PRO A 269 5.96 -5.51 -11.31
N ILE A 270 4.91 -5.99 -11.97
CA ILE A 270 4.26 -5.25 -13.07
C ILE A 270 3.63 -4.02 -12.42
N VAL A 271 4.25 -2.86 -12.60
CA VAL A 271 3.62 -1.59 -12.27
C VAL A 271 2.63 -1.33 -13.41
N ASP A 272 1.34 -1.61 -13.18
CA ASP A 272 0.30 -1.18 -14.11
C ASP A 272 0.38 0.36 -14.23
N PRO A 273 0.38 0.93 -15.45
CA PRO A 273 0.34 2.38 -15.67
C PRO A 273 -0.97 3.02 -15.18
#